data_AF-A0A642VA48-F1
#
_entry.id   AF-A0A642VA48-F1
#
_cell.length_a   1.000
_cell.length_b   1.000
_cell.length_c   1.000
_cell.angle_alpha   90.00
_cell.angle_beta   90.00
_cell.angle_gamma   90.00
#
_symmetry.space_group_name_H-M   'P 1'
#
loop_
_entity.id
_entity.type
_entity.pdbx_description
1 polymer ?
#
loop_
_entity_poly.entity_id
_entity_poly.type
_entity_poly.pdbx_seq_one_letter_code
_entity_poly.pdbx_strand_id
1 'polypeptide(L)'
;MPSTEREPSANSTPAKAVEFRRVALGKQKKTTTDETIVNAANPVGTEGSGGDTTPTNHNQDDLMTEETDEDYYEHDFFAKNRQRPALRSSFLRPGSTFIGSQQSGRSTHEVNVEIKAVDMESAFICGYLRIEGLTEDHPTLITYFEGEMISPKYSFFTKREEWGASAKTDIAHWSRFAPWRTISNQAKDPNYVHHNFDQQEHIYMRWKECFLVPDYTVRDIHGASYAGFYYICFDQLNGSISGFYFHQKSDKFQQLELSHVPDSGRSECYEFR
;
A
#
# COMPACT_ATOMS: atom_id res chain seq x y z
N MET A 1 -50.24 -50.64 20.38
CA MET A 1 -50.67 -50.23 19.03
C MET A 1 -50.37 -48.73 18.88
N PRO A 2 -49.77 -48.30 17.76
CA PRO A 2 -48.84 -47.16 17.70
C PRO A 2 -49.44 -45.89 17.06
N SER A 3 -48.56 -44.93 16.73
CA SER A 3 -48.65 -43.85 15.72
C SER A 3 -49.12 -42.47 16.24
N THR A 4 -48.50 -41.32 15.94
CA THR A 4 -47.33 -40.95 15.13
C THR A 4 -46.93 -39.50 15.48
N GLU A 5 -45.62 -39.21 15.51
CA GLU A 5 -45.05 -37.85 15.45
C GLU A 5 -45.27 -37.22 14.06
N ARG A 6 -45.38 -35.89 14.00
CA ARG A 6 -44.91 -35.06 12.87
C ARG A 6 -44.49 -33.67 13.35
N GLU A 7 -43.18 -33.41 13.26
CA GLU A 7 -42.59 -32.07 13.17
C GLU A 7 -42.85 -31.44 11.78
N PRO A 8 -42.86 -30.10 11.66
CA PRO A 8 -42.82 -29.44 10.36
C PRO A 8 -41.38 -29.17 9.90
N SER A 9 -41.07 -29.58 8.67
CA SER A 9 -39.80 -29.33 8.00
C SER A 9 -39.67 -27.87 7.54
N ALA A 10 -38.56 -27.21 7.90
CA ALA A 10 -38.10 -25.99 7.26
C ALA A 10 -37.46 -26.31 5.91
N ASN A 11 -37.98 -25.70 4.84
CA ASN A 11 -37.47 -25.81 3.49
C ASN A 11 -36.53 -24.63 3.23
N SER A 12 -35.21 -24.85 3.20
CA SER A 12 -34.23 -23.85 2.78
C SER A 12 -33.50 -24.31 1.52
N THR A 13 -33.73 -23.59 0.42
CA THR A 13 -33.07 -23.77 -0.87
C THR A 13 -31.57 -23.48 -0.78
N PRO A 14 -30.67 -24.28 -1.35
CA PRO A 14 -29.25 -23.93 -1.38
C PRO A 14 -28.98 -22.91 -2.50
N ALA A 15 -28.28 -21.83 -2.14
CA ALA A 15 -27.73 -20.86 -3.08
C ALA A 15 -26.64 -21.52 -3.96
N LYS A 16 -26.71 -21.27 -5.26
CA LYS A 16 -25.80 -21.82 -6.26
C LYS A 16 -24.39 -21.26 -6.08
N ALA A 17 -23.40 -22.15 -6.03
CA ALA A 17 -21.98 -21.81 -6.09
C ALA A 17 -21.65 -21.14 -7.44
N VAL A 18 -20.90 -20.04 -7.39
CA VAL A 18 -20.35 -19.37 -8.57
C VAL A 18 -19.03 -20.04 -8.93
N GLU A 19 -19.00 -20.70 -10.08
CA GLU A 19 -17.83 -21.42 -10.60
C GLU A 19 -16.95 -20.45 -11.41
N PHE A 20 -15.75 -20.12 -10.89
CA PHE A 20 -14.76 -19.35 -11.64
C PHE A 20 -14.01 -20.24 -12.63
N ARG A 21 -14.24 -19.98 -13.91
CA ARG A 21 -13.60 -20.64 -15.05
C ARG A 21 -12.13 -20.21 -15.13
N ARG A 22 -11.20 -21.15 -14.97
CA ARG A 22 -9.77 -20.96 -15.28
C ARG A 22 -9.58 -20.77 -16.79
N VAL A 23 -9.03 -19.62 -17.21
CA VAL A 23 -8.54 -19.42 -18.58
C VAL A 23 -7.07 -19.83 -18.64
N ALA A 24 -6.78 -20.77 -19.53
CA ALA A 24 -5.41 -21.21 -19.84
C ALA A 24 -4.75 -20.23 -20.83
N LEU A 25 -3.58 -19.71 -20.47
CA LEU A 25 -2.73 -18.91 -21.36
C LEU A 25 -1.91 -19.83 -22.29
N GLY A 26 -2.21 -19.76 -23.58
CA GLY A 26 -1.44 -20.40 -24.64
C GLY A 26 -0.14 -19.66 -24.94
N LYS A 27 0.91 -20.43 -25.19
CA LYS A 27 2.23 -19.94 -25.64
C LYS A 27 2.19 -19.59 -27.13
N GLN A 28 2.71 -18.43 -27.52
CA GLN A 28 3.25 -18.20 -28.86
C GLN A 28 4.58 -17.43 -28.81
N LYS A 29 5.41 -17.68 -29.83
CA LYS A 29 6.86 -17.47 -29.87
C LYS A 29 7.19 -16.70 -31.17
N LYS A 30 8.03 -15.66 -31.04
CA LYS A 30 8.94 -15.00 -32.03
C LYS A 30 8.39 -14.48 -33.37
N THR A 31 8.77 -13.25 -33.76
CA THR A 31 9.96 -12.97 -34.62
C THR A 31 10.26 -11.47 -34.79
N THR A 32 11.55 -11.20 -35.04
CA THR A 32 12.34 -9.97 -35.24
C THR A 32 12.11 -9.27 -36.59
N THR A 33 12.39 -7.95 -36.69
CA THR A 33 13.26 -7.31 -37.73
C THR A 33 13.60 -5.85 -37.41
N ASP A 34 14.89 -5.52 -37.55
CA ASP A 34 15.53 -4.20 -37.64
C ASP A 34 15.04 -3.38 -38.84
N GLU A 35 15.16 -2.05 -38.77
CA GLU A 35 15.91 -1.25 -39.76
C GLU A 35 16.08 0.22 -39.34
N THR A 36 17.35 0.64 -39.28
CA THR A 36 17.90 2.01 -39.28
C THR A 36 17.64 2.75 -40.60
N ILE A 37 17.59 4.10 -40.59
CA ILE A 37 18.29 5.02 -41.52
C ILE A 37 18.16 6.48 -41.04
N VAL A 38 19.09 7.28 -41.56
CA VAL A 38 19.80 8.47 -41.07
C VAL A 38 19.29 9.83 -41.59
N ASN A 39 19.59 10.88 -40.81
CA ASN A 39 20.11 12.22 -41.17
C ASN A 39 19.37 13.19 -42.12
N ALA A 40 19.15 14.41 -41.59
CA ALA A 40 19.81 15.69 -41.96
C ALA A 40 18.93 16.89 -42.39
N ALA A 41 19.38 18.03 -41.84
CA ALA A 41 19.47 19.38 -42.42
C ALA A 41 18.35 20.41 -42.20
N ASN A 42 18.74 21.48 -41.47
CA ASN A 42 18.21 22.84 -41.50
C ASN A 42 18.38 23.50 -42.89
N PRO A 43 17.74 24.67 -43.11
CA PRO A 43 18.55 25.89 -43.15
C PRO A 43 17.93 27.13 -42.47
N VAL A 44 18.83 28.11 -42.26
CA VAL A 44 18.66 29.47 -41.73
C VAL A 44 18.52 30.50 -42.89
N GLY A 45 17.92 31.67 -42.63
CA GLY A 45 18.01 32.91 -43.43
C GLY A 45 16.95 33.93 -42.98
N THR A 46 17.17 34.93 -42.12
CA THR A 46 17.88 36.25 -42.17
C THR A 46 17.17 37.38 -42.95
N GLU A 47 17.05 38.55 -42.28
CA GLU A 47 17.10 39.97 -42.72
C GLU A 47 15.84 40.85 -42.93
N GLY A 48 15.93 42.10 -42.44
CA GLY A 48 15.31 43.34 -42.95
C GLY A 48 14.32 44.03 -41.99
N SER A 49 14.67 45.01 -41.14
CA SER A 49 15.01 46.45 -41.35
C SER A 49 13.81 47.42 -41.49
N GLY A 50 13.75 48.44 -40.61
CA GLY A 50 13.50 49.84 -41.03
C GLY A 50 12.30 50.65 -40.48
N GLY A 51 12.58 51.55 -39.50
CA GLY A 51 12.07 52.94 -39.31
C GLY A 51 10.57 53.20 -39.07
N ASP A 52 10.07 54.31 -38.52
CA ASP A 52 10.49 55.43 -37.64
C ASP A 52 9.20 56.30 -37.43
N THR A 53 9.20 57.22 -36.46
CA THR A 53 8.32 58.42 -36.26
C THR A 53 7.19 58.46 -35.20
N THR A 54 7.55 58.93 -33.99
CA THR A 54 7.14 60.18 -33.26
C THR A 54 5.66 60.55 -32.90
N PRO A 55 5.39 61.46 -31.90
CA PRO A 55 4.58 61.15 -30.70
C PRO A 55 3.42 62.15 -30.41
N THR A 56 2.61 61.92 -29.36
CA THR A 56 2.06 63.03 -28.53
C THR A 56 1.51 62.63 -27.14
N ASN A 57 1.85 63.50 -26.19
CA ASN A 57 1.58 63.66 -24.75
C ASN A 57 0.13 63.54 -24.22
N HIS A 58 -0.03 63.06 -22.97
CA HIS A 58 -0.58 63.86 -21.86
C HIS A 58 -0.38 63.22 -20.45
N ASN A 59 0.01 64.10 -19.52
CA ASN A 59 0.20 63.97 -18.04
C ASN A 59 -0.99 63.27 -17.33
N GLN A 60 -0.86 62.69 -16.12
CA GLN A 60 -0.43 63.34 -14.87
C GLN A 60 -0.27 62.34 -13.71
N ASP A 61 0.52 62.77 -12.72
CA ASP A 61 1.03 62.07 -11.52
C ASP A 61 -0.01 61.45 -10.56
N ASP A 62 0.38 60.36 -9.88
CA ASP A 62 0.06 60.14 -8.47
C ASP A 62 1.14 59.29 -7.76
N LEU A 63 1.50 59.67 -6.53
CA LEU A 63 2.67 59.22 -5.76
C LEU A 63 2.31 58.18 -4.66
N MET A 64 3.35 57.45 -4.20
CA MET A 64 3.47 56.61 -2.97
C MET A 64 2.96 55.16 -3.11
N THR A 65 3.67 54.08 -2.74
CA THR A 65 4.73 53.83 -1.73
C THR A 65 5.58 52.62 -2.17
N GLU A 66 6.91 52.70 -2.04
CA GLU A 66 7.81 51.54 -2.22
C GLU A 66 7.83 50.69 -0.93
N GLU A 67 7.16 49.53 -0.95
CA GLU A 67 7.44 48.43 -0.03
C GLU A 67 8.51 47.52 -0.66
N THR A 68 9.60 47.29 0.05
CA THR A 68 10.78 46.56 -0.43
C THR A 68 10.48 45.09 -0.68
N ASP A 69 10.63 44.66 -1.94
CA ASP A 69 10.43 43.31 -2.49
C ASP A 69 11.33 42.18 -1.93
N GLU A 70 12.08 42.39 -0.84
CA GLU A 70 13.09 41.42 -0.37
C GLU A 70 12.49 40.21 0.38
N ASP A 71 11.36 40.37 1.07
CA ASP A 71 10.74 39.26 1.84
C ASP A 71 10.01 38.25 0.95
N TYR A 72 9.70 38.61 -0.30
CA TYR A 72 8.95 37.74 -1.22
C TYR A 72 9.83 36.68 -1.89
N TYR A 73 11.15 36.92 -2.01
CA TYR A 73 12.06 35.99 -2.66
C TYR A 73 12.55 34.86 -1.74
N GLU A 74 12.58 35.06 -0.42
CA GLU A 74 13.06 34.03 0.49
C GLU A 74 12.02 32.92 0.71
N HIS A 75 10.72 33.27 0.71
CA HIS A 75 9.64 32.30 0.86
C HIS A 75 9.48 31.38 -0.37
N ASP A 76 9.82 31.90 -1.55
CA ASP A 76 9.67 31.18 -2.83
C ASP A 76 10.83 30.19 -3.09
N PHE A 77 11.97 30.36 -2.40
CA PHE A 77 13.12 29.46 -2.49
C PHE A 77 12.90 28.12 -1.75
N PHE A 78 12.24 28.16 -0.58
CA PHE A 78 11.89 26.95 0.17
C PHE A 78 10.65 26.23 -0.39
N ALA A 79 9.76 26.94 -1.07
CA ALA A 79 8.56 26.37 -1.66
C ALA A 79 8.84 25.56 -2.95
N LYS A 80 9.83 25.99 -3.76
CA LYS A 80 10.11 25.38 -5.08
C LYS A 80 10.89 24.06 -5.02
N ASN A 81 11.47 23.70 -3.88
CA ASN A 81 12.27 22.47 -3.71
C ASN A 81 11.56 21.33 -2.95
N ARG A 82 10.30 21.48 -2.54
CA ARG A 82 9.51 20.36 -2.00
C ARG A 82 8.87 19.55 -3.13
N GLN A 83 9.70 18.95 -3.98
CA GLN A 83 9.27 17.84 -4.84
C GLN A 83 8.88 16.68 -3.91
N ARG A 84 7.58 16.54 -3.61
CA ARG A 84 7.08 15.37 -2.89
C ARG A 84 7.50 14.13 -3.69
N PRO A 85 8.11 13.11 -3.06
CA PRO A 85 8.40 11.86 -3.75
C PRO A 85 7.11 11.37 -4.40
N ALA A 86 7.13 11.21 -5.73
CA ALA A 86 5.98 10.69 -6.46
C ALA A 86 5.55 9.38 -5.78
N LEU A 87 4.32 9.32 -5.27
CA LEU A 87 3.75 8.10 -4.72
C LEU A 87 3.90 7.02 -5.79
N ARG A 88 4.75 6.02 -5.53
CA ARG A 88 5.14 5.01 -6.52
C ARG A 88 3.99 4.05 -6.86
N SER A 89 3.00 3.96 -5.97
CA SER A 89 1.79 3.16 -6.15
C SER A 89 0.55 4.03 -6.18
N SER A 90 -0.37 3.75 -7.10
CA SER A 90 -1.71 4.32 -7.06
C SER A 90 -2.56 3.73 -5.93
N PHE A 91 -2.23 2.56 -5.37
CA PHE A 91 -3.05 1.92 -4.32
C PHE A 91 -2.42 2.00 -2.92
N LEU A 92 -1.10 2.16 -2.79
CA LEU A 92 -0.43 2.29 -1.49
C LEU A 92 -0.11 3.76 -1.19
N ARG A 93 -1.14 4.49 -0.74
CA ARG A 93 -1.05 5.91 -0.41
C ARG A 93 -1.96 6.27 0.78
N PRO A 94 -1.74 7.42 1.43
CA PRO A 94 -2.65 7.92 2.44
C PRO A 94 -4.11 7.98 1.95
N GLY A 95 -5.02 7.47 2.78
CA GLY A 95 -6.46 7.38 2.51
C GLY A 95 -6.89 6.10 1.76
N SER A 96 -5.95 5.31 1.22
CA SER A 96 -6.32 4.05 0.56
C SER A 96 -6.97 3.08 1.53
N THR A 97 -8.10 2.51 1.10
CA THR A 97 -8.87 1.54 1.88
C THR A 97 -8.81 0.18 1.19
N PHE A 98 -8.69 -0.88 1.99
CA PHE A 98 -8.67 -2.26 1.55
C PHE A 98 -9.68 -3.07 2.34
N ILE A 99 -10.41 -3.96 1.68
CA ILE A 99 -11.39 -4.85 2.33
C ILE A 99 -11.13 -6.29 1.97
N GLY A 100 -11.48 -7.20 2.87
CA GLY A 100 -11.42 -8.62 2.62
C GLY A 100 -11.61 -9.41 3.90
N SER A 101 -10.75 -10.41 4.13
CA SER A 101 -10.96 -11.32 5.25
C SER A 101 -9.67 -11.83 5.87
N GLN A 102 -9.77 -12.17 7.16
CA GLN A 102 -8.80 -13.00 7.88
C GLN A 102 -9.39 -14.39 8.15
N GLN A 103 -8.65 -15.43 7.79
CA GLN A 103 -9.07 -16.83 7.91
C GLN A 103 -8.16 -17.58 8.88
N SER A 104 -8.75 -18.23 9.88
CA SER A 104 -8.08 -19.14 10.81
C SER A 104 -8.83 -20.45 10.92
N GLY A 105 -8.28 -21.52 10.34
CA GLY A 105 -8.93 -22.84 10.31
C GLY A 105 -10.27 -22.81 9.57
N ARG A 106 -11.38 -22.86 10.32
CA ARG A 106 -12.75 -22.79 9.77
C ARG A 106 -13.40 -21.42 9.98
N SER A 107 -12.77 -20.53 10.72
CA SER A 107 -13.28 -19.20 11.02
C SER A 107 -12.79 -18.20 9.98
N THR A 108 -13.70 -17.33 9.54
CA THR A 108 -13.42 -16.24 8.62
C THR A 108 -14.02 -14.97 9.19
N HIS A 109 -13.21 -13.93 9.27
CA HIS A 109 -13.58 -12.63 9.82
C HIS A 109 -13.42 -11.56 8.74
N GLU A 110 -14.37 -10.64 8.64
CA GLU A 110 -14.25 -9.49 7.75
C GLU A 110 -13.18 -8.54 8.29
N VAL A 111 -12.36 -8.02 7.38
CA VAL A 111 -11.30 -7.06 7.69
C VAL A 111 -11.38 -5.87 6.76
N ASN A 112 -11.27 -4.67 7.34
CA ASN A 112 -11.12 -3.41 6.64
C ASN A 112 -9.82 -2.74 7.12
N VAL A 113 -9.00 -2.28 6.18
CA VAL A 113 -7.75 -1.57 6.46
C VAL A 113 -7.79 -0.21 5.81
N GLU A 114 -7.45 0.82 6.57
CA GLU A 114 -7.27 2.17 6.08
C GLU A 114 -5.81 2.61 6.26
N ILE A 115 -5.15 2.96 5.16
CA ILE A 115 -3.78 3.45 5.18
C ILE A 115 -3.77 4.94 5.54
N LYS A 116 -3.02 5.32 6.58
CA LYS A 116 -2.94 6.71 7.06
C LYS A 116 -1.70 7.44 6.58
N ALA A 117 -0.55 6.78 6.58
CA ALA A 117 0.68 7.37 6.09
C ALA A 117 1.54 6.31 5.39
N VAL A 118 2.25 6.73 4.34
CA VAL A 118 3.24 5.92 3.62
C VAL A 118 4.46 6.78 3.39
N ASP A 119 5.61 6.29 3.81
CA ASP A 119 6.91 6.89 3.56
C ASP A 119 7.87 5.83 3.01
N MET A 120 8.08 5.87 1.69
CA MET A 120 8.96 4.94 1.00
C MET A 120 10.44 5.16 1.34
N GLU A 121 10.84 6.38 1.71
CA GLU A 121 12.24 6.70 2.02
C GLU A 121 12.64 6.07 3.37
N SER A 122 11.80 6.25 4.38
CA SER A 122 12.04 5.64 5.69
C SER A 122 11.57 4.17 5.78
N ALA A 123 10.98 3.64 4.70
CA ALA A 123 10.39 2.31 4.57
C ALA A 123 9.32 2.03 5.64
N PHE A 124 8.42 3.01 5.83
CA PHE A 124 7.41 3.06 6.86
C PHE A 124 6.00 3.18 6.29
N ILE A 125 5.04 2.56 6.98
CA ILE A 125 3.61 2.69 6.71
C ILE A 125 2.85 2.62 8.03
N CYS A 126 1.72 3.30 8.14
CA CYS A 126 0.80 3.08 9.25
C CYS A 126 -0.66 3.22 8.83
N GLY A 127 -1.54 2.70 9.66
CA GLY A 127 -2.97 2.70 9.36
C GLY A 127 -3.81 2.13 10.48
N TYR A 128 -5.09 1.94 10.18
CA TYR A 128 -6.02 1.22 11.03
C TYR A 128 -6.36 -0.13 10.43
N LEU A 129 -6.40 -1.16 11.25
CA LEU A 129 -6.95 -2.47 10.92
C LEU A 129 -8.21 -2.67 11.75
N ARG A 130 -9.34 -2.84 11.08
CA ARG A 130 -10.64 -3.14 11.67
C ARG A 130 -11.01 -4.58 11.34
N ILE A 131 -11.33 -5.36 12.37
CA ILE A 131 -11.77 -6.76 12.24
C ILE A 131 -13.11 -6.96 12.93
N GLU A 132 -14.01 -7.71 12.29
CA GLU A 132 -15.34 -8.01 12.80
C GLU A 132 -15.51 -9.45 13.27
N GLY A 133 -16.32 -9.62 14.32
CA GLY A 133 -16.77 -10.93 14.80
C GLY A 133 -15.67 -11.81 15.39
N LEU A 134 -14.55 -11.22 15.83
CA LEU A 134 -13.46 -11.98 16.44
C LEU A 134 -13.81 -12.51 17.84
N THR A 135 -14.63 -11.74 18.58
CA THR A 135 -15.10 -12.08 19.93
C THR A 135 -16.57 -11.68 20.08
N GLU A 136 -17.31 -12.33 20.98
CA GLU A 136 -18.71 -11.97 21.26
C GLU A 136 -18.82 -10.62 21.98
N ASP A 137 -17.92 -10.38 22.95
CA ASP A 137 -17.93 -9.16 23.78
C ASP A 137 -17.49 -7.91 23.02
N HIS A 138 -16.59 -8.08 22.04
CA HIS A 138 -16.11 -7.02 21.16
C HIS A 138 -16.36 -7.43 19.70
N PRO A 139 -17.56 -7.16 19.17
CA PRO A 139 -17.94 -7.56 17.81
C PRO A 139 -17.15 -6.80 16.73
N THR A 140 -16.50 -5.69 17.09
CA THR A 140 -15.59 -4.94 16.22
C THR A 140 -14.38 -4.55 17.04
N LEU A 141 -13.19 -4.85 16.51
CA LEU A 141 -11.92 -4.38 17.05
C LEU A 141 -11.24 -3.51 16.00
N ILE A 142 -10.71 -2.36 16.43
CA ILE A 142 -9.93 -1.46 15.59
C ILE A 142 -8.59 -1.25 16.26
N THR A 143 -7.50 -1.54 15.56
CA THR A 143 -6.14 -1.33 16.03
C THR A 143 -5.40 -0.36 15.12
N TYR A 144 -4.56 0.48 15.71
CA TYR A 144 -3.52 1.18 14.96
C TYR A 144 -2.37 0.21 14.72
N PHE A 145 -1.84 0.20 13.50
CA PHE A 145 -0.65 -0.57 13.15
C PHE A 145 0.43 0.31 12.55
N GLU A 146 1.67 -0.11 12.76
CA GLU A 146 2.83 0.37 12.03
C GLU A 146 3.43 -0.76 11.21
N GLY A 147 4.00 -0.42 10.07
CA GLY A 147 4.60 -1.36 9.16
C GLY A 147 6.00 -0.95 8.74
N GLU A 148 6.85 -1.95 8.60
CA GLU A 148 8.18 -1.83 8.01
C GLU A 148 8.21 -2.54 6.66
N MET A 149 8.73 -1.85 5.63
CA MET A 149 8.85 -2.40 4.28
C MET A 149 10.22 -3.05 4.09
N ILE A 150 10.24 -4.26 3.53
CA ILE A 150 11.49 -4.96 3.24
C ILE A 150 12.27 -4.14 2.20
N SER A 151 13.48 -3.77 2.58
CA SER A 151 14.25 -2.70 1.95
C SER A 151 15.73 -2.83 2.36
N PRO A 152 16.63 -1.90 1.98
CA PRO A 152 17.96 -1.88 2.54
C PRO A 152 18.00 -1.66 4.07
N LYS A 153 16.95 -1.05 4.63
CA LYS A 153 16.80 -0.81 6.06
C LYS A 153 16.30 -2.04 6.81
N TYR A 154 15.36 -2.78 6.22
CA TYR A 154 14.71 -3.93 6.85
C TYR A 154 14.87 -5.18 5.99
N SER A 155 15.59 -6.19 6.49
CA SER A 155 15.78 -7.45 5.75
C SER A 155 14.57 -8.37 5.88
N PHE A 156 14.55 -9.47 5.11
CA PHE A 156 13.54 -10.53 5.25
C PHE A 156 13.60 -11.25 6.61
N PHE A 157 14.69 -11.11 7.36
CA PHE A 157 14.82 -11.66 8.70
C PHE A 157 14.38 -10.65 9.74
N THR A 158 13.42 -11.02 10.58
CA THR A 158 12.85 -10.14 11.59
C THR A 158 13.88 -9.90 12.69
N LYS A 159 14.24 -8.63 12.94
CA LYS A 159 15.26 -8.23 13.93
C LYS A 159 14.68 -7.76 15.27
N ARG A 160 13.36 -7.72 15.40
CA ARG A 160 12.62 -7.35 16.60
C ARG A 160 12.50 -8.58 17.50
N GLU A 161 13.37 -8.71 18.49
CA GLU A 161 13.40 -9.89 19.38
C GLU A 161 12.04 -10.09 20.08
N GLU A 162 11.39 -9.00 20.45
CA GLU A 162 10.08 -8.98 21.10
C GLU A 162 8.93 -9.51 20.23
N TRP A 163 9.13 -9.64 18.91
CA TRP A 163 8.15 -10.25 18.01
C TRP A 163 8.25 -11.78 17.95
N GLY A 164 9.31 -12.37 18.52
CA GLY A 164 9.47 -13.82 18.67
C GLY A 164 9.63 -14.62 17.38
N ALA A 165 9.89 -13.96 16.25
CA ALA A 165 10.15 -14.63 14.97
C ALA A 165 11.61 -15.08 14.87
N SER A 166 11.81 -16.37 14.59
CA SER A 166 13.13 -16.92 14.27
C SER A 166 13.39 -16.86 12.77
N ALA A 167 14.66 -16.99 12.34
CA ALA A 167 14.99 -17.11 10.92
C ALA A 167 14.23 -18.25 10.21
N LYS A 168 14.00 -19.37 10.91
CA LYS A 168 13.19 -20.48 10.39
C LYS A 168 11.72 -20.08 10.22
N THR A 169 11.19 -19.30 11.17
CA THR A 169 9.84 -18.73 11.10
C THR A 169 9.70 -17.79 9.91
N ASP A 170 10.64 -16.85 9.74
CA ASP A 170 10.64 -15.89 8.64
C ASP A 170 10.59 -16.61 7.30
N ILE A 171 11.53 -17.53 7.05
CA ILE A 171 11.57 -18.27 5.78
C ILE A 171 10.30 -19.08 5.55
N ALA A 172 9.72 -19.68 6.60
CA ALA A 172 8.48 -20.44 6.49
C ALA A 172 7.28 -19.57 6.10
N HIS A 173 7.19 -18.32 6.59
CA HIS A 173 6.13 -17.39 6.24
C HIS A 173 6.35 -16.78 4.86
N TRP A 174 7.55 -16.26 4.58
CA TRP A 174 7.84 -15.67 3.26
C TRP A 174 7.66 -16.66 2.11
N SER A 175 7.99 -17.94 2.32
CA SER A 175 7.79 -19.00 1.31
C SER A 175 6.33 -19.27 0.93
N ARG A 176 5.36 -18.75 1.71
CA ARG A 176 3.93 -18.86 1.41
C ARG A 176 3.50 -17.93 0.29
N PHE A 177 4.16 -16.78 0.14
CA PHE A 177 3.87 -15.87 -0.97
C PHE A 177 4.42 -16.45 -2.27
N ALA A 178 3.55 -16.69 -3.24
CA ALA A 178 3.97 -17.16 -4.55
C ALA A 178 4.99 -16.22 -5.23
N PRO A 179 4.84 -14.88 -5.18
CA PRO A 179 5.83 -13.95 -5.72
C PRO A 179 7.22 -14.09 -5.09
N TRP A 180 7.30 -14.33 -3.78
CA TRP A 180 8.58 -14.44 -3.07
C TRP A 180 9.42 -15.64 -3.54
N ARG A 181 8.79 -16.68 -4.09
CA ARG A 181 9.50 -17.86 -4.62
C ARG A 181 10.51 -17.48 -5.71
N THR A 182 10.24 -16.43 -6.47
CA THR A 182 11.13 -15.94 -7.55
C THR A 182 12.46 -15.40 -7.02
N ILE A 183 12.46 -14.79 -5.83
CA ILE A 183 13.64 -14.23 -5.17
C ILE A 183 14.20 -15.13 -4.05
N SER A 184 13.52 -16.23 -3.74
CA SER A 184 13.78 -17.07 -2.56
C SER A 184 15.20 -17.61 -2.45
N ASN A 185 15.90 -17.85 -3.56
CA ASN A 185 17.29 -18.32 -3.55
C ASN A 185 18.24 -17.28 -2.96
N GLN A 186 17.99 -15.99 -3.24
CA GLN A 186 18.80 -14.89 -2.72
C GLN A 186 18.28 -14.45 -1.36
N ALA A 187 16.97 -14.31 -1.19
CA ALA A 187 16.33 -13.82 0.03
C ALA A 187 16.50 -14.72 1.26
N LYS A 188 16.99 -15.96 1.10
CA LYS A 188 17.38 -16.86 2.19
C LYS A 188 18.75 -16.54 2.79
N ASP A 189 19.57 -15.75 2.11
CA ASP A 189 20.84 -15.27 2.66
C ASP A 189 20.57 -14.14 3.68
N PRO A 190 21.01 -14.27 4.94
CA PRO A 190 20.91 -13.19 5.92
C PRO A 190 21.54 -11.86 5.50
N ASN A 191 22.48 -11.89 4.56
CA ASN A 191 23.15 -10.70 4.02
C ASN A 191 22.46 -10.12 2.78
N TYR A 192 21.37 -10.73 2.32
CA TYR A 192 20.62 -10.21 1.18
C TYR A 192 20.01 -8.84 1.50
N VAL A 193 20.23 -7.89 0.59
CA VAL A 193 19.70 -6.53 0.67
C VAL A 193 18.67 -6.33 -0.45
N HIS A 194 17.44 -6.01 -0.07
CA HIS A 194 16.34 -5.85 -1.03
C HIS A 194 16.29 -4.42 -1.56
N HIS A 195 17.03 -4.15 -2.64
CA HIS A 195 17.12 -2.83 -3.26
C HIS A 195 15.92 -2.53 -4.17
N ASN A 196 15.65 -1.23 -4.37
CA ASN A 196 14.61 -0.71 -5.29
C ASN A 196 13.24 -1.38 -5.08
N PHE A 197 12.91 -1.70 -3.83
CA PHE A 197 11.70 -2.44 -3.47
C PHE A 197 10.42 -1.70 -3.90
N ASP A 198 10.46 -0.37 -3.93
CA ASP A 198 9.38 0.52 -4.36
C ASP A 198 9.10 0.46 -5.87
N GLN A 199 10.05 -0.03 -6.66
CA GLN A 199 9.96 -0.18 -8.12
C GLN A 199 9.58 -1.60 -8.55
N GLN A 200 9.50 -2.54 -7.61
CA GLN A 200 9.13 -3.92 -7.90
C GLN A 200 7.61 -4.10 -7.86
N GLU A 201 7.10 -5.07 -8.61
CA GLU A 201 5.66 -5.38 -8.62
C GLU A 201 5.10 -5.71 -7.23
N HIS A 202 5.93 -6.30 -6.35
CA HIS A 202 5.52 -6.74 -5.03
C HIS A 202 6.33 -6.03 -3.95
N ILE A 203 5.65 -5.39 -3.00
CA ILE A 203 6.26 -4.82 -1.80
C ILE A 203 6.00 -5.76 -0.64
N TYR A 204 7.08 -6.27 -0.05
CA TYR A 204 7.00 -7.09 1.16
C TYR A 204 7.04 -6.17 2.38
N MET A 205 6.24 -6.47 3.39
CA MET A 205 6.16 -5.67 4.63
C MET A 205 5.94 -6.56 5.84
N ARG A 206 6.20 -6.01 7.04
CA ARG A 206 5.69 -6.56 8.29
C ARG A 206 4.83 -5.53 8.98
N TRP A 207 3.60 -5.88 9.36
CA TRP A 207 2.68 -4.98 10.06
C TRP A 207 2.50 -5.40 11.51
N LYS A 208 2.75 -4.49 12.44
CA LYS A 208 2.60 -4.69 13.88
C LYS A 208 1.49 -3.79 14.40
N GLU A 209 0.43 -4.41 14.90
CA GLU A 209 -0.62 -3.70 15.66
C GLU A 209 -0.04 -3.22 17.01
N CYS A 210 -0.30 -1.96 17.37
CA CYS A 210 0.30 -1.31 18.52
C CYS A 210 -0.69 -1.18 19.69
N PHE A 211 -1.90 -0.67 19.41
CA PHE A 211 -2.93 -0.39 20.41
C PHE A 211 -4.31 -0.33 19.78
N LEU A 212 -5.34 -0.51 20.62
CA LEU A 212 -6.74 -0.39 20.23
C LEU A 212 -7.17 1.07 20.10
N VAL A 213 -8.15 1.30 19.23
CA VAL A 213 -8.83 2.59 19.04
C VAL A 213 -10.32 2.38 19.32
N PRO A 214 -10.99 3.29 20.05
CA PRO A 214 -10.48 4.56 20.59
C PRO A 214 -9.68 4.44 21.89
N ASP A 215 -9.81 3.32 22.61
CA ASP A 215 -9.18 3.16 23.92
C ASP A 215 -7.82 2.45 23.82
N TYR A 216 -6.74 3.24 23.76
CA TYR A 216 -5.36 2.76 23.68
C TYR A 216 -4.85 2.15 24.99
N THR A 217 -5.61 2.25 26.09
CA THR A 217 -5.21 1.74 27.40
C THR A 217 -5.54 0.26 27.58
N VAL A 218 -6.50 -0.27 26.81
CA VAL A 218 -6.85 -1.69 26.79
C VAL A 218 -5.69 -2.50 26.18
N ARG A 219 -5.23 -3.52 26.92
CA ARG A 219 -4.13 -4.41 26.51
C ARG A 219 -4.56 -5.86 26.33
N ASP A 220 -5.55 -6.28 27.10
CA ASP A 220 -6.06 -7.66 27.10
C ASP A 220 -7.48 -7.67 26.56
N ILE A 221 -7.73 -8.52 25.57
CA ILE A 221 -9.05 -8.74 24.98
C ILE A 221 -9.41 -10.19 25.23
N HIS A 222 -10.54 -10.45 25.86
CA HIS A 222 -10.95 -11.82 26.13
C HIS A 222 -11.21 -12.56 24.81
N GLY A 223 -10.50 -13.66 24.58
CA GLY A 223 -10.62 -14.47 23.35
C GLY A 223 -9.87 -13.93 22.12
N ALA A 224 -9.13 -12.83 22.23
CA ALA A 224 -8.36 -12.26 21.11
C ALA A 224 -6.99 -11.71 21.56
N SER A 225 -6.09 -11.50 20.61
CA SER A 225 -4.79 -10.86 20.87
C SER A 225 -4.20 -10.26 19.60
N TYR A 226 -3.62 -9.07 19.73
CA TYR A 226 -2.86 -8.36 18.70
C TYR A 226 -1.34 -8.31 19.01
N ALA A 227 -0.87 -9.22 19.88
CA ALA A 227 0.54 -9.27 20.31
C ALA A 227 1.51 -9.64 19.18
N GLY A 228 1.04 -10.39 18.18
CA GLY A 228 1.80 -10.78 17.00
C GLY A 228 1.96 -9.67 15.96
N PHE A 229 2.36 -10.08 14.76
CA PHE A 229 2.50 -9.22 13.58
C PHE A 229 2.14 -10.00 12.32
N TYR A 230 1.91 -9.29 11.22
CA TYR A 230 1.63 -9.87 9.91
C TYR A 230 2.86 -9.81 9.02
N TYR A 231 3.16 -10.91 8.34
CA TYR A 231 3.94 -10.86 7.11
C TYR A 231 2.99 -10.44 6.00
N ILE A 232 3.39 -9.48 5.16
CA ILE A 232 2.54 -8.89 4.13
C ILE A 232 3.27 -8.90 2.79
N CYS A 233 2.53 -9.19 1.72
CA CYS A 233 2.91 -8.99 0.33
C CYS A 233 1.83 -8.15 -0.34
N PHE A 234 2.19 -6.93 -0.73
CA PHE A 234 1.31 -6.03 -1.47
C PHE A 234 1.66 -6.08 -2.96
N ASP A 235 0.63 -6.26 -3.80
CA ASP A 235 0.72 -6.24 -5.26
C ASP A 235 0.42 -4.82 -5.76
N GLN A 236 1.44 -4.16 -6.29
CA GLN A 236 1.34 -2.78 -6.76
C GLN A 236 0.48 -2.63 -8.01
N LEU A 237 0.31 -3.69 -8.81
CA LEU A 237 -0.42 -3.64 -10.08
C LEU A 237 -1.91 -3.85 -9.87
N ASN A 238 -2.28 -4.77 -8.97
CA ASN A 238 -3.67 -5.14 -8.75
C ASN A 238 -4.29 -4.51 -7.49
N GLY A 239 -3.48 -3.91 -6.63
CA GLY A 239 -3.96 -3.32 -5.37
C GLY A 239 -4.47 -4.39 -4.40
N SER A 240 -3.87 -5.58 -4.41
CA SER A 240 -4.20 -6.66 -3.47
C SER A 240 -3.14 -6.79 -2.38
N ILE A 241 -3.58 -7.23 -1.19
CA ILE A 241 -2.73 -7.47 -0.04
C ILE A 241 -2.97 -8.91 0.40
N SER A 242 -1.92 -9.71 0.36
CA SER A 242 -1.91 -11.04 0.98
C SER A 242 -1.04 -11.01 2.22
N GLY A 243 -1.45 -11.71 3.27
CA GLY A 243 -0.75 -11.70 4.54
C GLY A 243 -0.90 -12.97 5.36
N PHE A 244 0.00 -13.14 6.31
CA PHE A 244 -0.05 -14.21 7.29
C PHE A 244 0.28 -13.67 8.68
N TYR A 245 -0.66 -13.83 9.61
CA TYR A 245 -0.44 -13.49 11.01
C TYR A 245 0.52 -14.48 11.66
N PHE A 246 1.42 -13.96 12.49
CA PHE A 246 2.32 -14.74 13.32
C PHE A 246 2.32 -14.24 14.76
N HIS A 247 2.12 -15.19 15.66
CA HIS A 247 2.42 -15.08 17.08
C HIS A 247 2.76 -16.47 17.61
N GLN A 248 3.71 -16.58 18.54
CA GLN A 248 4.26 -17.87 18.97
C GLN A 248 3.21 -18.83 19.58
N LYS A 249 2.15 -18.26 20.18
CA LYS A 249 1.08 -19.00 20.86
C LYS A 249 -0.21 -19.13 20.02
N SER A 250 -0.20 -18.63 18.79
CA SER A 250 -1.38 -18.63 17.93
C SER A 250 -1.31 -19.74 16.89
N ASP A 251 -2.48 -20.09 16.33
CA ASP A 251 -2.55 -20.98 15.18
C ASP A 251 -1.72 -20.43 14.03
N LYS A 252 -1.02 -21.32 13.33
CA LYS A 252 -0.10 -20.94 12.27
C LYS A 252 -0.84 -20.54 11.02
N PHE A 253 -0.30 -19.54 10.32
CA PHE A 253 -0.71 -19.15 8.97
C PHE A 253 -2.18 -18.70 8.88
N GLN A 254 -2.65 -17.93 9.87
CA GLN A 254 -3.93 -17.24 9.72
C GLN A 254 -3.79 -16.25 8.57
N GLN A 255 -4.56 -16.46 7.51
CA GLN A 255 -4.36 -15.81 6.22
C GLN A 255 -5.19 -14.53 6.15
N LEU A 256 -4.56 -13.45 5.73
CA LEU A 256 -5.20 -12.16 5.47
C LEU A 256 -5.22 -11.96 3.95
N GLU A 257 -6.37 -11.68 3.36
CA GLU A 257 -6.51 -11.34 1.95
C GLU A 257 -7.39 -10.10 1.83
N LEU A 258 -6.86 -9.03 1.24
CA LEU A 258 -7.56 -7.76 1.05
C LEU A 258 -7.42 -7.27 -0.39
N SER A 259 -8.40 -6.50 -0.83
CA SER A 259 -8.41 -5.84 -2.14
C SER A 259 -8.74 -4.36 -1.96
N HIS A 260 -8.07 -3.52 -2.75
CA HIS A 260 -8.28 -2.08 -2.74
C HIS A 260 -9.74 -1.74 -3.09
N VAL A 261 -10.33 -0.82 -2.31
CA VAL A 261 -11.64 -0.26 -2.59
C VAL A 261 -11.46 0.93 -3.55
N PRO A 262 -12.05 0.91 -4.76
CA PRO A 262 -11.91 2.02 -5.69
C PRO A 262 -12.38 3.35 -5.09
N ASP A 263 -11.49 4.33 -5.09
CA ASP A 263 -11.69 5.69 -4.54
C ASP A 263 -11.89 6.73 -5.65
N SER A 264 -12.06 6.27 -6.90
CA SER A 264 -12.15 7.11 -8.10
C SER A 264 -10.95 8.04 -8.31
N GLY A 265 -9.78 7.68 -7.79
CA GLY A 265 -8.55 8.47 -7.87
C GLY A 265 -8.53 9.68 -6.94
N ARG A 266 -9.48 9.78 -5.99
CA ARG A 266 -9.46 10.83 -4.97
C ARG A 266 -8.42 10.47 -3.91
N SER A 267 -7.59 11.43 -3.53
CA SER A 267 -6.61 11.27 -2.45
C SER A 267 -6.61 12.55 -1.64
N GLU A 268 -6.87 12.42 -0.34
CA GLU A 268 -6.77 13.54 0.59
C GLU A 268 -5.28 13.75 0.89
N CYS A 269 -4.82 15.01 0.78
CA CYS A 269 -3.45 15.36 1.16
C CYS A 269 -3.49 16.37 2.31
N TYR A 270 -2.75 16.05 3.37
CA TYR A 270 -2.58 16.93 4.52
C TYR A 270 -1.08 17.13 4.74
N GLU A 271 -0.68 18.33 5.15
CA GLU A 271 0.70 18.68 5.47
C GLU A 271 0.72 19.28 6.87
N PHE A 272 1.54 18.71 7.74
CA PHE A 272 1.79 19.25 9.07
C PHE A 272 2.97 20.22 8.98
N ARG A 273 2.80 21.42 9.56
CA ARG A 273 3.83 22.45 9.66
C ARG A 273 4.35 22.53 11.09
#